data_AF-A0A357APJ9-F1
#
_entry.id   AF-A0A357APJ9-F1
#
_cell.length_a   1.000
_cell.length_b   1.000
_cell.length_c   1.000
_cell.angle_alpha   90.00
_cell.angle_beta   90.00
_cell.angle_gamma   90.00
#
_symmetry.space_group_name_H-M   'P 1'
#
loop_
_entity.id
_entity.type
_entity.pdbx_description
1 polymer ?
#
loop_
_entity_poly.entity_id
_entity_poly.type
_entity_poly.pdbx_seq_one_letter_code
_entity_poly.pdbx_strand_id
1 'polypeptide(L)'
;LFEDLKLEGGKKTKSGYSTAAEVLKPLADQYTVVSDVLEYRKYSKLRSTYADGFIPYIAEDGRIHGNFNQMIAATGRLSSTEPNLQNIPARSDEGMKIREAFIPKEGYVFVDADYSQIELRVLADMSGDEKLIEAYNKDSDIHKITASEVFHVPLDEVTKTMRSRAKAVNFGIVYGISSYGLGESLDITRDEAEGYIESYFKIYKKVEAYMDELVRGARSEGFTRTKFGRIRVLPDINDKNYLKRTMS
;
A
#
# COMPACT_ATOMS: atom_id res chain seq x y z
N LEU A 1 -16.49 -2.66 -24.20
CA LEU A 1 -15.02 -2.67 -24.40
C LEU A 1 -14.58 -3.95 -25.10
N PHE A 2 -14.59 -5.10 -24.43
CA PHE A 2 -13.97 -6.32 -24.98
C PHE A 2 -14.88 -7.17 -25.88
N GLU A 3 -16.19 -6.94 -25.87
CA GLU A 3 -17.16 -7.66 -26.72
C GLU A 3 -17.47 -6.85 -27.98
N ASP A 4 -18.08 -5.67 -27.83
CA ASP A 4 -18.48 -4.85 -28.99
C ASP A 4 -17.30 -4.20 -29.72
N LEU A 5 -16.41 -3.54 -28.96
CA LEU A 5 -15.23 -2.85 -29.52
C LEU A 5 -14.05 -3.80 -29.73
N LYS A 6 -14.16 -5.06 -29.28
CA LYS A 6 -13.18 -6.13 -29.44
C LYS A 6 -11.74 -5.72 -29.09
N LEU A 7 -11.57 -4.89 -28.05
CA LEU A 7 -10.24 -4.47 -27.59
C LEU A 7 -9.43 -5.69 -27.13
N GLU A 8 -8.13 -5.71 -27.45
CA GLU A 8 -7.22 -6.76 -26.99
C GLU A 8 -6.74 -6.48 -25.55
N GLY A 9 -6.19 -7.50 -24.87
CA GLY A 9 -5.59 -7.36 -23.53
C GLY A 9 -6.55 -7.40 -22.34
N GLY A 10 -7.82 -7.76 -22.53
CA GLY A 10 -8.78 -7.93 -21.43
C GLY A 10 -8.48 -9.14 -20.53
N LYS A 11 -8.39 -8.94 -19.21
CA LYS A 11 -8.24 -10.01 -18.20
C LYS A 11 -9.62 -10.55 -17.79
N LYS A 12 -9.87 -11.86 -17.95
CA LYS A 12 -11.13 -12.50 -17.52
C LYS A 12 -11.17 -12.75 -16.01
N THR A 13 -12.35 -12.56 -15.42
CA THR A 13 -12.70 -12.88 -14.04
C THR A 13 -13.88 -13.85 -14.03
N LYS A 14 -14.27 -14.34 -12.84
CA LYS A 14 -15.42 -15.25 -12.68
C LYS A 14 -16.73 -14.68 -13.23
N SER A 15 -16.88 -13.35 -13.25
CA SER A 15 -18.11 -12.65 -13.66
C SER A 15 -17.99 -11.92 -15.00
N GLY A 16 -16.92 -12.13 -15.78
CA GLY A 16 -16.69 -11.45 -17.06
C GLY A 16 -15.33 -10.74 -17.13
N TYR A 17 -15.17 -9.82 -18.07
CA TYR A 17 -13.91 -9.08 -18.22
C TYR A 17 -13.69 -8.07 -17.09
N SER A 18 -12.49 -8.07 -16.51
CA SER A 18 -12.07 -7.05 -15.56
C SER A 18 -11.97 -5.70 -16.27
N THR A 19 -12.48 -4.67 -15.61
CA THR A 19 -12.24 -3.28 -16.00
C THR A 19 -11.47 -2.54 -14.90
N ALA A 20 -10.76 -3.26 -14.03
CA ALA A 20 -9.97 -2.64 -12.96
C ALA A 20 -8.86 -1.73 -13.54
N ALA A 21 -8.41 -0.75 -12.76
CA ALA A 21 -7.49 0.28 -13.25
C ALA A 21 -6.17 -0.32 -13.74
N GLU A 22 -5.66 -1.36 -13.07
CA GLU A 22 -4.47 -2.12 -13.44
C GLU A 22 -4.62 -2.86 -14.78
N VAL A 23 -5.83 -3.24 -15.18
CA VAL A 23 -6.10 -3.88 -16.49
C VAL A 23 -6.25 -2.84 -17.59
N LEU A 24 -6.85 -1.68 -17.27
CA LEU A 24 -7.13 -0.65 -18.26
C LEU A 24 -5.93 0.28 -18.53
N LYS A 25 -5.08 0.55 -17.54
CA LYS A 25 -3.93 1.48 -17.70
C LYS A 25 -3.00 1.11 -18.86
N PRO A 26 -2.56 -0.15 -19.04
CA PRO A 26 -1.71 -0.51 -20.18
C PRO A 26 -2.39 -0.36 -21.55
N LEU A 27 -3.73 -0.34 -21.56
CA LEU A 27 -4.56 -0.21 -22.76
C LEU A 27 -4.89 1.26 -23.08
N ALA A 28 -4.66 2.19 -22.15
CA ALA A 28 -5.05 3.59 -22.28
C ALA A 28 -4.28 4.31 -23.40
N ASP A 29 -3.01 3.96 -23.59
CA ASP A 29 -2.17 4.55 -24.65
C ASP A 29 -2.57 4.04 -26.04
N GLN A 30 -3.18 2.85 -26.12
CA GLN A 30 -3.56 2.20 -27.36
C GLN A 30 -4.99 2.57 -27.80
N TYR A 31 -5.86 2.85 -26.83
CA TYR A 31 -7.28 3.06 -27.08
C TYR A 31 -7.80 4.29 -26.31
N THR A 32 -8.11 5.37 -27.04
CA THR A 32 -8.61 6.63 -26.46
C THR A 32 -9.82 6.41 -25.54
N VAL A 33 -10.77 5.55 -25.95
CA VAL A 33 -11.95 5.20 -25.13
C VAL A 33 -11.59 4.64 -23.75
N VAL A 34 -10.45 3.96 -23.62
CA VAL A 34 -9.98 3.44 -22.33
C VAL A 34 -9.46 4.57 -21.45
N SER A 35 -8.71 5.52 -22.04
CA SER A 35 -8.29 6.74 -21.35
C SER A 35 -9.50 7.54 -20.84
N ASP A 36 -10.51 7.76 -21.70
CA ASP A 36 -11.73 8.48 -21.35
C ASP A 36 -12.51 7.80 -20.22
N VAL A 37 -12.59 6.46 -20.23
CA VAL A 37 -13.24 5.69 -19.16
C VAL A 37 -12.49 5.84 -17.83
N LEU A 38 -11.15 5.80 -17.85
CA LEU A 38 -10.33 6.00 -16.65
C LEU A 38 -10.51 7.41 -16.08
N GLU A 39 -10.51 8.41 -16.96
CA GLU A 39 -10.73 9.81 -16.58
C GLU A 39 -12.15 10.04 -16.03
N TYR A 40 -13.17 9.53 -16.71
CA TYR A 40 -14.55 9.59 -16.24
C TYR A 40 -14.69 8.97 -14.84
N ARG A 41 -14.09 7.81 -14.60
CA ARG A 41 -14.13 7.15 -13.28
C ARG A 41 -13.43 7.97 -12.20
N LYS A 42 -12.30 8.60 -12.53
CA LYS A 42 -11.60 9.52 -11.62
C LYS A 42 -12.54 10.64 -11.17
N TYR A 43 -13.11 11.39 -12.12
CA TYR A 43 -13.99 12.52 -11.79
C TYR A 43 -15.32 12.09 -11.18
N SER A 44 -15.92 11.00 -11.66
CA SER A 44 -17.14 10.43 -11.09
C SER A 44 -16.93 10.06 -9.63
N LYS A 45 -15.78 9.45 -9.28
CA LYS A 45 -15.44 9.15 -7.88
C LYS A 45 -15.21 10.42 -7.06
N LEU A 46 -14.46 11.40 -7.59
CA LEU A 46 -14.23 12.68 -6.93
C LEU A 46 -15.55 13.38 -6.58
N ARG A 47 -16.43 13.50 -7.57
CA ARG A 47 -17.75 14.10 -7.41
C ARG A 47 -18.64 13.31 -6.46
N SER A 48 -18.94 12.04 -6.79
CA SER A 48 -19.94 11.25 -6.06
C SER A 48 -19.55 10.93 -4.63
N THR A 49 -18.26 10.68 -4.37
CA THR A 49 -17.79 10.24 -3.04
C THR A 49 -17.37 11.41 -2.17
N TYR A 50 -16.66 12.41 -2.72
CA TYR A 50 -16.03 13.43 -1.90
C TYR A 50 -16.64 14.81 -2.01
N ALA A 51 -17.21 15.19 -3.16
CA ALA A 51 -17.96 16.44 -3.28
C ALA A 51 -19.42 16.23 -2.82
N ASP A 52 -20.26 15.70 -3.71
CA ASP A 52 -21.68 15.45 -3.46
C ASP A 52 -21.87 14.51 -2.25
N GLY A 53 -20.96 13.55 -2.08
CA GLY A 53 -21.01 12.57 -0.99
C GLY A 53 -20.73 13.13 0.40
N PHE A 54 -20.06 14.29 0.52
CA PHE A 54 -19.77 14.92 1.82
C PHE A 54 -20.84 15.92 2.23
N ILE A 55 -21.60 16.49 1.28
CA ILE A 55 -22.65 17.48 1.54
C ILE A 55 -23.66 17.01 2.61
N PRO A 56 -24.17 15.76 2.60
CA PRO A 56 -25.10 15.30 3.63
C PRO A 56 -24.53 15.24 5.05
N TYR A 57 -23.20 15.27 5.20
CA TYR A 57 -22.52 15.20 6.49
C TYR A 57 -22.12 16.57 7.05
N ILE A 58 -22.44 17.65 6.33
CA ILE A 58 -22.24 19.01 6.84
C ILE A 58 -23.36 19.31 7.83
N ALA A 59 -23.00 19.42 9.10
CA ALA A 59 -23.93 19.77 10.17
C ALA A 59 -24.28 21.27 10.16
N GLU A 60 -25.26 21.68 10.96
CA GLU A 60 -25.73 23.07 11.06
C GLU A 60 -24.62 24.06 11.46
N ASP A 61 -23.58 23.59 12.16
CA ASP A 61 -22.41 24.37 12.55
C ASP A 61 -21.38 24.54 11.41
N GLY A 62 -21.69 24.03 10.22
CA GLY A 62 -20.82 24.05 9.05
C GLY A 62 -19.65 23.04 9.12
N ARG A 63 -19.70 22.06 10.02
CA ARG A 63 -18.63 21.07 10.23
C ARG A 63 -19.06 19.67 9.84
N ILE A 64 -18.06 18.83 9.57
CA ILE A 64 -18.22 17.39 9.38
C ILE A 64 -17.73 16.67 10.64
N HIS A 65 -18.62 15.91 11.27
CA HIS A 65 -18.34 15.15 12.49
C HIS A 65 -18.22 13.66 12.16
N GLY A 66 -17.05 13.23 11.69
CA GLY A 66 -16.82 11.83 11.33
C GLY A 66 -16.71 10.88 12.53
N ASN A 67 -17.06 9.61 12.33
CA ASN A 67 -16.97 8.58 13.36
C ASN A 67 -15.68 7.78 13.24
N PHE A 68 -14.90 7.68 14.32
CA PHE A 68 -13.70 6.84 14.40
C PHE A 68 -13.98 5.56 15.17
N ASN A 69 -13.88 4.42 14.49
CA ASN A 69 -14.09 3.11 15.07
C ASN A 69 -12.75 2.41 15.39
N GLN A 70 -12.62 1.95 16.62
CA GLN A 70 -11.42 1.28 17.16
C GLN A 70 -11.47 -0.25 17.08
N MET A 71 -12.63 -0.83 16.75
CA MET A 71 -12.91 -2.27 16.87
C MET A 71 -13.08 -2.98 15.51
N ILE A 72 -12.91 -2.29 14.37
CA ILE A 72 -13.08 -2.89 13.04
C ILE A 72 -11.80 -3.58 12.55
N ALA A 73 -10.68 -2.85 12.51
CA ALA A 73 -9.46 -3.40 11.93
C ALA A 73 -8.79 -4.39 12.90
N ALA A 74 -8.58 -5.63 12.45
CA ALA A 74 -7.84 -6.65 13.21
C ALA A 74 -6.42 -6.20 13.60
N THR A 75 -5.83 -5.27 12.85
CA THR A 75 -4.51 -4.69 13.09
C THR A 75 -4.51 -3.60 14.19
N GLY A 76 -5.69 -3.15 14.64
CA GLY A 76 -5.84 -2.07 15.62
C GLY A 76 -5.77 -0.66 15.05
N ARG A 77 -5.72 -0.49 13.73
CA ARG A 77 -5.86 0.83 13.09
C ARG A 77 -7.28 1.38 13.31
N LEU A 78 -7.39 2.69 13.45
CA LEU A 78 -8.69 3.37 13.40
C LEU A 78 -9.28 3.24 11.98
N SER A 79 -10.59 3.05 11.90
CA SER A 79 -11.35 3.25 10.66
C SER A 79 -12.27 4.46 10.81
N SER A 80 -12.44 5.24 9.75
CA SER A 80 -13.36 6.38 9.73
C SER A 80 -14.60 6.07 8.87
N THR A 81 -15.79 6.38 9.40
CA THR A 81 -17.07 6.19 8.73
C THR A 81 -17.96 7.43 8.91
N GLU A 82 -18.91 7.61 7.99
CA GLU A 82 -19.96 8.63 8.06
C GLU A 82 -19.47 10.08 8.28
N PRO A 83 -18.65 10.65 7.37
CA PRO A 83 -18.01 10.03 6.20
C PRO A 83 -16.61 9.50 6.54
N ASN A 84 -16.00 8.77 5.61
CA ASN A 84 -14.60 8.35 5.77
C ASN A 84 -13.65 9.53 5.55
N LEU A 85 -13.01 10.01 6.62
CA LEU A 85 -12.08 11.13 6.60
C LEU A 85 -10.62 10.70 6.37
N GLN A 86 -10.32 9.39 6.38
CA GLN A 86 -8.97 8.87 6.20
C GLN A 86 -8.57 8.66 4.73
N ASN A 87 -9.54 8.60 3.83
CA ASN A 87 -9.31 8.29 2.40
C ASN A 87 -9.46 9.51 1.47
N ILE A 88 -9.47 10.73 2.02
CA ILE A 88 -9.57 11.95 1.22
C ILE A 88 -8.33 12.06 0.30
N PRO A 89 -8.52 12.15 -1.04
CA PRO A 89 -7.43 12.17 -2.01
C PRO A 89 -6.40 13.27 -1.71
N ALA A 90 -5.12 12.96 -1.87
CA ALA A 90 -4.01 13.86 -1.52
C ALA A 90 -2.90 13.92 -2.58
N ARG A 91 -2.96 13.07 -3.61
CA ARG A 91 -1.84 12.83 -4.52
C ARG A 91 -2.02 13.45 -5.90
N SER A 92 -3.25 13.74 -6.30
CA SER A 92 -3.54 14.40 -7.57
C SER A 92 -4.01 15.82 -7.32
N ASP A 93 -3.77 16.71 -8.28
CA ASP A 93 -4.16 18.11 -8.19
C ASP A 93 -5.67 18.25 -7.96
N GLU A 94 -6.48 17.42 -8.61
CA GLU A 94 -7.93 17.44 -8.44
C GLU A 94 -8.36 16.88 -7.08
N GLY A 95 -7.59 15.94 -6.52
CA GLY A 95 -7.77 15.47 -5.16
C GLY A 95 -7.40 16.53 -4.12
N MET A 96 -6.34 17.31 -4.38
CA MET A 96 -5.95 18.43 -3.52
C MET A 96 -7.03 19.51 -3.46
N LYS A 97 -7.72 19.78 -4.58
CA LYS A 97 -8.88 20.70 -4.59
C LYS A 97 -10.02 20.27 -3.66
N ILE A 98 -10.22 18.96 -3.46
CA ILE A 98 -11.17 18.46 -2.46
C ILE A 98 -10.68 18.79 -1.04
N ARG A 99 -9.38 18.65 -0.77
CA ARG A 99 -8.80 18.99 0.54
C ARG A 99 -8.86 20.49 0.84
N GLU A 100 -8.75 21.33 -0.17
CA GLU A 100 -8.89 22.80 -0.03
C GLU A 100 -10.28 23.22 0.45
N ALA A 101 -11.31 22.38 0.30
CA ALA A 101 -12.64 22.64 0.84
C ALA A 101 -12.70 22.50 2.38
N PHE A 102 -11.72 21.84 2.99
CA PHE A 102 -11.58 21.81 4.44
C PHE A 102 -10.83 23.06 4.86
N ILE A 103 -11.52 23.94 5.59
CA ILE A 103 -10.96 25.19 6.08
C ILE A 103 -10.85 25.17 7.61
N PRO A 104 -9.79 25.75 8.19
CA PRO A 104 -9.70 25.87 9.63
C PRO A 104 -10.77 26.85 10.14
N LYS A 105 -11.08 26.75 11.43
CA LYS A 105 -11.90 27.76 12.11
C LYS A 105 -11.18 29.12 12.03
N GLU A 106 -11.94 30.21 11.96
CA GLU A 106 -11.40 31.57 12.02
C GLU A 106 -10.43 31.75 13.21
N GLY A 107 -9.26 32.32 12.93
CA GLY A 107 -8.15 32.45 13.90
C GLY A 107 -7.31 31.20 14.14
N TYR A 108 -7.57 30.09 13.43
CA TYR A 108 -6.81 28.84 13.53
C TYR A 108 -6.14 28.48 12.20
N VAL A 109 -5.15 27.57 12.28
CA VAL A 109 -4.50 26.94 11.14
C VAL A 109 -4.56 25.42 11.29
N PHE A 110 -4.50 24.69 10.17
CA PHE A 110 -4.25 23.26 10.22
C PHE A 110 -2.76 22.98 10.37
N VAL A 111 -2.43 21.98 11.19
CA VAL A 111 -1.09 21.44 11.34
C VAL A 111 -1.15 19.97 10.98
N ASP A 112 -0.32 19.55 10.04
CA ASP A 112 -0.17 18.15 9.64
C ASP A 112 1.18 17.63 10.12
N ALA A 113 1.17 16.43 10.70
CA ALA A 113 2.35 15.77 11.22
C ALA A 113 2.25 14.27 10.95
N ASP A 114 3.14 13.77 10.10
CA ASP A 114 3.19 12.37 9.66
C ASP A 114 4.51 11.72 10.07
N TYR A 115 4.45 10.44 10.45
CA TYR A 115 5.66 9.69 10.77
C TYR A 115 6.41 9.30 9.50
N SER A 116 7.65 9.77 9.36
CA SER A 116 8.54 9.34 8.28
C SER A 116 8.84 7.83 8.36
N GLN A 117 8.17 7.05 7.49
CA GLN A 117 8.41 5.62 7.27
C GLN A 117 8.26 4.75 8.53
N ILE A 118 7.22 5.00 9.35
CA ILE A 118 7.03 4.30 10.63
C ILE A 118 7.03 2.78 10.49
N GLU A 119 6.42 2.21 9.45
CA GLU A 119 6.36 0.75 9.29
C GLU A 119 7.74 0.11 9.18
N LEU A 120 8.64 0.71 8.40
CA LEU A 120 9.99 0.19 8.21
C LEU A 120 10.90 0.48 9.42
N ARG A 121 10.64 1.56 10.16
CA ARG A 121 11.33 1.83 11.43
C ARG A 121 10.93 0.82 12.51
N VAL A 122 9.64 0.48 12.58
CA VAL A 122 9.14 -0.60 13.47
C VAL A 122 9.73 -1.94 13.05
N LEU A 123 9.84 -2.23 11.75
CA LEU A 123 10.51 -3.44 11.27
C LEU A 123 11.97 -3.48 11.74
N ALA A 124 12.72 -2.38 11.61
CA ALA A 124 14.11 -2.30 12.05
C ALA A 124 14.27 -2.56 13.55
N ASP A 125 13.41 -1.94 14.37
CA ASP A 125 13.37 -2.14 15.83
C ASP A 125 13.02 -3.58 16.21
N MET A 126 12.00 -4.16 15.57
CA MET A 126 11.53 -5.51 15.91
C MET A 126 12.45 -6.62 15.39
N SER A 127 13.07 -6.45 14.22
CA SER A 127 14.02 -7.43 13.68
C SER A 127 15.40 -7.34 14.30
N GLY A 128 15.76 -6.18 14.86
CA GLY A 128 17.10 -5.92 15.39
C GLY A 128 18.18 -5.92 14.31
N ASP A 129 17.82 -5.68 13.04
CA ASP A 129 18.74 -5.65 11.90
C ASP A 129 19.65 -4.41 11.96
N GLU A 130 20.94 -4.62 12.21
CA GLU A 130 21.90 -3.54 12.44
C GLU A 130 22.03 -2.62 11.23
N LYS A 131 22.01 -3.15 10.01
CA LYS A 131 22.13 -2.33 8.80
C LYS A 131 20.91 -1.45 8.60
N LEU A 132 19.71 -2.00 8.83
CA LEU A 132 18.48 -1.22 8.71
C LEU A 132 18.37 -0.15 9.80
N ILE A 133 18.75 -0.49 11.04
CA ILE A 133 18.82 0.47 12.17
C ILE A 133 19.85 1.57 11.89
N GLU A 134 21.05 1.20 11.44
CA GLU A 134 22.12 2.15 11.12
C GLU A 134 21.71 3.10 10.00
N ALA A 135 21.06 2.59 8.95
CA ALA A 135 20.53 3.41 7.86
C ALA A 135 19.55 4.47 8.38
N TYR A 136 18.67 4.13 9.32
CA TYR A 136 17.77 5.11 9.92
C TYR A 136 18.44 6.09 10.87
N ASN A 137 19.44 5.64 11.64
CA ASN A 137 20.20 6.52 12.54
C ASN A 137 21.06 7.54 11.77
N LYS A 138 21.49 7.19 10.56
CA LYS A 138 22.24 8.06 9.65
C LYS A 138 21.35 8.86 8.69
N ASP A 139 20.03 8.84 8.87
CA ASP A 139 19.04 9.45 7.96
C ASP A 139 19.29 9.12 6.48
N SER A 140 19.69 7.87 6.23
CA SER A 140 20.05 7.41 4.89
C SER A 140 18.80 7.05 4.10
N ASP A 141 18.85 7.28 2.79
CA ASP A 141 17.76 6.90 1.89
C ASP A 141 17.75 5.37 1.70
N ILE A 142 17.02 4.67 2.55
CA ILE A 142 16.86 3.21 2.54
C ILE A 142 16.36 2.67 1.20
N HIS A 143 15.57 3.44 0.44
CA HIS A 143 15.10 3.01 -0.87
C HIS A 143 16.22 3.09 -1.90
N LYS A 144 17.09 4.09 -1.77
CA LYS A 144 18.28 4.24 -2.60
C LYS A 144 19.32 3.17 -2.29
N ILE A 145 19.53 2.84 -1.00
CA ILE A 145 20.39 1.73 -0.57
C ILE A 145 19.86 0.40 -1.12
N THR A 146 18.58 0.08 -0.89
CA THR A 146 17.99 -1.15 -1.45
C THR A 146 18.10 -1.17 -2.98
N ALA A 147 17.88 -0.03 -3.66
CA ALA A 147 18.02 0.02 -5.12
C ALA A 147 19.45 -0.25 -5.60
N SER A 148 20.44 0.38 -4.98
CA SER A 148 21.86 0.18 -5.33
C SER A 148 22.23 -1.31 -5.28
N GLU A 149 21.81 -1.99 -4.22
CA GLU A 149 22.11 -3.40 -4.02
C GLU A 149 21.30 -4.32 -4.95
N VAL A 150 19.99 -4.08 -5.10
CA VAL A 150 19.10 -4.92 -5.92
C VAL A 150 19.41 -4.79 -7.42
N PHE A 151 19.76 -3.58 -7.88
CA PHE A 151 20.11 -3.33 -9.27
C PHE A 151 21.61 -3.48 -9.56
N HIS A 152 22.42 -3.78 -8.54
CA HIS A 152 23.88 -3.88 -8.63
C HIS A 152 24.55 -2.65 -9.26
N VAL A 153 24.08 -1.45 -8.87
CA VAL A 153 24.63 -0.17 -9.32
C VAL A 153 25.16 0.63 -8.14
N PRO A 154 26.21 1.46 -8.31
CA PRO A 154 26.63 2.42 -7.29
C PRO A 154 25.48 3.31 -6.80
N LEU A 155 25.53 3.76 -5.54
CA LEU A 155 24.49 4.60 -4.94
C LEU A 155 24.22 5.87 -5.77
N ASP A 156 25.25 6.52 -6.28
CA ASP A 156 25.18 7.72 -7.11
C ASP A 156 24.56 7.48 -8.50
N GLU A 157 24.55 6.24 -8.98
CA GLU A 157 23.92 5.84 -10.25
C GLU A 157 22.45 5.40 -10.09
N VAL A 158 21.92 5.35 -8.85
CA VAL A 158 20.53 5.00 -8.61
C VAL A 158 19.58 6.04 -9.20
N THR A 159 18.85 5.63 -10.24
CA THR A 159 17.82 6.45 -10.88
C THR A 159 16.56 6.59 -10.02
N LYS A 160 15.72 7.60 -10.32
CA LYS A 160 14.40 7.77 -9.68
C LYS A 160 13.51 6.53 -9.84
N THR A 161 13.55 5.91 -11.02
CA THR A 161 12.79 4.69 -11.33
C THR A 161 13.27 3.52 -10.47
N MET A 162 14.58 3.29 -10.38
CA MET A 162 15.17 2.24 -9.52
C MET A 162 14.77 2.44 -8.05
N ARG A 163 14.88 3.67 -7.55
CA ARG A 163 14.45 4.02 -6.20
C ARG A 163 12.96 3.75 -5.97
N SER A 164 12.10 4.07 -6.95
CA SER A 164 10.66 3.80 -6.87
C SER A 164 10.36 2.29 -6.85
N ARG A 165 11.08 1.49 -7.64
CA ARG A 165 10.95 0.03 -7.64
C ARG A 165 11.41 -0.56 -6.30
N ALA A 166 12.57 -0.14 -5.79
CA ALA A 166 13.07 -0.57 -4.49
C ALA A 166 12.16 -0.13 -3.32
N LYS A 167 11.49 1.02 -3.44
CA LYS A 167 10.43 1.41 -2.51
C LYS A 167 9.29 0.38 -2.50
N ALA A 168 8.80 -0.04 -3.66
CA ALA A 168 7.77 -1.06 -3.75
C ALA A 168 8.25 -2.41 -3.19
N VAL A 169 9.53 -2.78 -3.38
CA VAL A 169 10.13 -3.96 -2.74
C VAL A 169 10.11 -3.85 -1.21
N ASN A 170 10.64 -2.75 -0.64
CA ASN A 170 10.68 -2.55 0.82
C ASN A 170 9.28 -2.64 1.45
N PHE A 171 8.28 -1.97 0.86
CA PHE A 171 6.90 -2.04 1.36
C PHE A 171 6.27 -3.42 1.12
N GLY A 172 6.50 -4.02 -0.05
CA GLY A 172 6.02 -5.34 -0.38
C GLY A 172 6.47 -6.38 0.65
N ILE A 173 7.74 -6.35 1.04
CA ILE A 173 8.31 -7.28 2.03
C ILE A 173 7.68 -7.07 3.41
N VAL A 174 7.51 -5.82 3.87
CA VAL A 174 6.77 -5.51 5.12
C VAL A 174 5.35 -6.10 5.11
N TYR A 175 4.69 -6.12 3.95
CA TYR A 175 3.34 -6.66 3.79
C TYR A 175 3.29 -8.15 3.43
N GLY A 176 4.44 -8.85 3.41
CA GLY A 176 4.50 -10.27 3.06
C GLY A 176 4.09 -10.56 1.63
N ILE A 177 4.39 -9.66 0.69
CA ILE A 177 4.09 -9.84 -0.73
C ILE A 177 4.82 -11.08 -1.27
N SER A 178 4.15 -11.86 -2.12
CA SER A 178 4.79 -12.94 -2.86
C SER A 178 5.58 -12.40 -4.05
N SER A 179 6.53 -13.19 -4.57
CA SER A 179 7.23 -12.87 -5.84
C SER A 179 6.25 -12.64 -7.00
N TYR A 180 5.13 -13.36 -7.03
CA TYR A 180 4.05 -13.12 -7.98
C TYR A 180 3.42 -11.72 -7.83
N GLY A 181 3.03 -11.34 -6.60
CA GLY A 181 2.43 -10.02 -6.35
C GLY A 181 3.40 -8.86 -6.59
N LEU A 182 4.68 -9.06 -6.27
CA LEU A 182 5.73 -8.09 -6.56
C LEU A 182 5.98 -7.95 -8.06
N GLY A 183 6.00 -9.06 -8.80
CA GLY A 183 6.10 -9.08 -10.26
C GLY A 183 4.97 -8.29 -10.93
N GLU A 184 3.72 -8.54 -10.55
CA GLU A 184 2.57 -7.75 -11.05
C GLU A 184 2.68 -6.26 -10.68
N SER A 185 3.16 -5.93 -9.47
CA SER A 185 3.26 -4.54 -9.01
C SER A 185 4.36 -3.75 -9.71
N LEU A 186 5.45 -4.42 -10.11
CA LEU A 186 6.62 -3.81 -10.73
C LEU A 186 6.64 -3.94 -12.26
N ASP A 187 5.70 -4.69 -12.83
CA ASP A 187 5.68 -5.07 -14.24
C ASP A 187 6.99 -5.75 -14.68
N ILE A 188 7.38 -6.78 -13.90
CA ILE A 188 8.59 -7.59 -14.12
C ILE A 188 8.25 -9.08 -14.06
N THR A 189 9.17 -9.91 -14.52
CA THR A 189 9.00 -11.37 -14.43
C THR A 189 9.01 -11.83 -12.96
N ARG A 190 8.37 -12.97 -12.70
CA ARG A 190 8.39 -13.58 -11.37
C ARG A 190 9.82 -13.86 -10.89
N ASP A 191 10.68 -14.33 -11.79
CA ASP A 191 12.07 -14.69 -11.46
C ASP A 191 12.88 -13.44 -11.07
N GLU A 192 12.68 -12.32 -11.76
CA GLU A 192 13.26 -11.03 -11.36
C GLU A 192 12.76 -10.58 -9.98
N ALA A 193 11.45 -10.69 -9.74
CA ALA A 193 10.85 -10.35 -8.45
C ALA A 193 11.39 -11.22 -7.30
N GLU A 194 11.60 -12.51 -7.55
CA GLU A 194 12.23 -13.44 -6.60
C GLU A 194 13.67 -13.04 -6.30
N GLY A 195 14.47 -12.75 -7.34
CA GLY A 195 15.83 -12.23 -7.17
C GLY A 195 15.91 -10.92 -6.38
N TYR A 196 14.91 -10.04 -6.52
CA TYR A 196 14.83 -8.80 -5.72
C TYR A 196 14.56 -9.08 -4.24
N ILE A 197 13.65 -10.02 -3.93
CA ILE A 197 13.35 -10.43 -2.56
C ILE A 197 14.58 -11.10 -1.92
N GLU A 198 15.25 -12.00 -2.63
CA GLU A 198 16.48 -12.64 -2.14
C GLU A 198 17.59 -11.63 -1.87
N SER A 199 17.78 -10.67 -2.78
CA SER A 199 18.79 -9.63 -2.61
C SER A 199 18.50 -8.76 -1.40
N TYR A 200 17.23 -8.43 -1.16
CA TYR A 200 16.82 -7.72 0.05
C TYR A 200 17.19 -8.49 1.33
N PHE A 201 16.86 -9.79 1.41
CA PHE A 201 17.17 -10.59 2.61
C PHE A 201 18.67 -10.86 2.78
N LYS A 202 19.45 -10.92 1.70
CA LYS A 202 20.92 -10.96 1.77
C LYS A 202 21.51 -9.72 2.44
N ILE A 203 20.88 -8.56 2.25
CA ILE A 203 21.28 -7.30 2.90
C ILE A 203 20.81 -7.29 4.36
N TYR A 204 19.51 -7.51 4.57
CA TYR A 204 18.84 -7.39 5.87
C TYR A 204 18.54 -8.79 6.46
N LYS A 205 19.60 -9.53 6.79
CA LYS A 205 19.51 -10.94 7.20
C LYS A 205 18.65 -11.16 8.43
N LYS A 206 18.64 -10.21 9.37
CA LYS A 206 17.83 -10.35 10.59
C LYS A 206 16.36 -10.09 10.34
N VAL A 207 16.02 -9.33 9.28
CA VAL A 207 14.63 -9.19 8.84
C VAL A 207 14.07 -10.54 8.38
N GLU A 208 14.82 -11.30 7.59
CA GLU A 208 14.43 -12.65 7.16
C GLU A 208 14.20 -13.57 8.37
N ALA A 209 15.20 -13.64 9.27
CA ALA A 209 15.12 -14.48 10.47
C ALA A 209 13.92 -14.11 11.36
N TYR A 210 13.66 -12.81 11.52
CA TYR A 210 12.51 -12.30 12.27
C TYR A 210 11.17 -12.69 11.63
N MET A 211 11.04 -12.56 10.30
CA MET A 211 9.82 -12.97 9.59
C MET A 211 9.57 -14.47 9.72
N ASP A 212 10.61 -15.28 9.56
CA ASP A 212 10.53 -16.73 9.73
C ASP A 212 10.13 -17.11 11.16
N GLU A 213 10.67 -16.43 12.17
CA GLU A 213 10.30 -16.64 13.56
C GLU A 213 8.85 -16.26 13.84
N LEU A 214 8.38 -15.13 13.32
CA LEU A 214 6.97 -14.74 13.43
C LEU A 214 6.04 -15.79 12.84
N VAL A 215 6.37 -16.34 11.67
CA VAL A 215 5.55 -17.38 11.02
C VAL A 215 5.58 -18.67 11.83
N ARG A 216 6.75 -19.09 12.34
CA ARG A 216 6.87 -20.27 13.22
C ARG A 216 6.06 -20.11 14.51
N GLY A 217 6.17 -18.96 15.17
CA GLY A 217 5.41 -18.63 16.38
C GLY A 217 3.91 -18.63 16.11
N ALA A 218 3.47 -17.99 15.02
CA ALA A 218 2.08 -17.96 14.60
C ALA A 218 1.49 -19.35 14.34
N ARG A 219 2.26 -20.26 13.71
CA ARG A 219 1.83 -21.65 13.49
C ARG A 219 1.70 -22.45 14.79
N SER A 220 2.59 -22.19 15.76
CA SER A 220 2.59 -22.86 17.06
C SER A 220 1.46 -22.36 17.97
N GLU A 221 1.28 -21.04 18.05
CA GLU A 221 0.35 -20.40 18.99
C GLU A 221 -1.04 -20.15 18.39
N GLY A 222 -1.18 -20.10 17.06
CA GLY A 222 -2.42 -19.79 16.36
C GLY A 222 -2.76 -18.30 16.32
N PHE A 223 -1.85 -17.42 16.76
CA PHE A 223 -2.03 -15.97 16.74
C PHE A 223 -0.69 -15.23 16.61
N THR A 224 -0.76 -13.93 16.33
CA THR A 224 0.38 -13.00 16.39
C THR A 224 0.14 -11.93 17.45
N ARG A 225 1.21 -11.32 17.95
CA ARG A 225 1.17 -10.29 18.99
C ARG A 225 2.00 -9.07 18.58
N THR A 226 1.48 -7.86 18.77
CA THR A 226 2.26 -6.63 18.58
C THR A 226 3.18 -6.36 19.78
N LYS A 227 4.12 -5.42 19.65
CA LYS A 227 5.03 -4.99 20.73
C LYS A 227 4.31 -4.63 22.04
N PHE A 228 3.09 -4.10 21.95
CA PHE A 228 2.27 -3.70 23.10
C PHE A 228 1.15 -4.69 23.46
N GLY A 229 1.23 -5.93 22.97
CA GLY A 229 0.34 -7.00 23.43
C GLY A 229 -0.98 -7.16 22.68
N ARG A 230 -1.24 -6.40 21.61
CA ARG A 230 -2.43 -6.63 20.77
C ARG A 230 -2.31 -7.98 20.07
N ILE A 231 -3.35 -8.80 20.15
CA ILE A 231 -3.39 -10.15 19.56
C ILE A 231 -4.23 -10.13 18.28
N ARG A 232 -3.75 -10.82 17.25
CA ARG A 232 -4.53 -11.20 16.05
C ARG A 232 -4.49 -12.72 15.90
N VAL A 233 -5.66 -13.36 16.05
CA VAL A 233 -5.83 -14.81 15.84
C VAL A 233 -5.79 -15.11 14.34
N LEU A 234 -5.13 -16.21 13.98
CA LEU A 234 -4.94 -16.66 12.60
C LEU A 234 -5.51 -18.09 12.46
N PRO A 235 -6.83 -18.25 12.30
CA PRO A 235 -7.49 -19.56 12.39
C PRO A 235 -7.01 -20.53 11.30
N ASP A 236 -6.70 -20.03 10.10
CA ASP A 236 -6.28 -20.88 8.99
C ASP A 236 -4.74 -20.94 8.82
N ILE A 237 -3.93 -20.49 9.78
CA ILE A 237 -2.45 -20.50 9.66
C ILE A 237 -1.87 -21.90 9.43
N ASN A 238 -2.59 -22.94 9.87
CA ASN A 238 -2.24 -24.35 9.73
C ASN A 238 -3.10 -25.09 8.67
N ASP A 239 -3.93 -24.40 7.89
CA ASP A 239 -4.75 -25.02 6.84
C ASP A 239 -3.85 -25.62 5.74
N LYS A 240 -4.24 -26.79 5.21
CA LYS A 240 -3.51 -27.45 4.12
C LYS A 240 -3.63 -26.66 2.81
N ASN A 241 -4.72 -25.91 2.64
CA ASN A 241 -4.96 -25.05 1.50
C ASN A 241 -4.12 -23.76 1.61
N TYR A 242 -3.13 -23.64 0.71
CA TYR A 242 -2.24 -22.48 0.64
C TYR A 242 -2.99 -21.15 0.56
N LEU A 243 -4.06 -21.06 -0.25
CA LEU A 243 -4.81 -19.81 -0.43
C LEU A 243 -5.54 -19.38 0.84
N LYS A 244 -6.06 -20.34 1.61
CA LYS A 244 -6.69 -20.04 2.90
C LYS A 244 -5.66 -19.50 3.89
N ARG A 245 -4.49 -20.16 3.99
CA ARG A 245 -3.40 -19.68 4.86
C ARG A 245 -2.95 -18.26 4.56
N THR A 246 -2.88 -17.88 3.29
CA THR A 246 -2.44 -16.54 2.87
C THR A 246 -3.47 -15.44 3.11
N MET A 247 -4.73 -15.80 3.37
CA MET A 247 -5.82 -14.84 3.60
C MET A 247 -6.11 -14.60 5.08
N SER A 248 -5.61 -15.46 5.98
CA SER A 248 -5.77 -15.34 7.45
C SER A 248 -4.85 -14.28 8.05
#